data_AF-A0AAW2VR61-F1
#
_entry.id   AF-A0AAW2VR61-F1
#
_cell.length_a   1.000
_cell.length_b   1.000
_cell.length_c   1.000
_cell.angle_alpha   90.00
_cell.angle_beta   90.00
_cell.angle_gamma   90.00
#
_symmetry.space_group_name_H-M   'P 1'
#
loop_
_entity.id
_entity.type
_entity.pdbx_description
1 polymer ?
#
loop_
_entity_poly.entity_id
_entity_poly.type
_entity_poly.pdbx_seq_one_letter_code
_entity_poly.pdbx_strand_id
1 'polypeptide(L)'
;MKLGFIDGTNVKPAATDPSFEHWIRVDSMVTTWILNSIFKEIVEGFMYTKSAKKLWMDLEQRFGGCNGPQLYQLQKSITSLNQGNSSVGHYFTSLVKLWEEFDVLTLKTQCTCNSCTCGASKAAVDLASFMQVIQFLMGLGDDFNHVRNQLLVMDPTPNVNKAYSMVLSVEK
;
A
#
# COMPACT_ATOMS: atom_id res chain seq x y z
N MET A 1 -17.97 -17.73 6.60
CA MET A 1 -17.34 -16.40 6.52
C MET A 1 -17.84 -15.71 5.25
N LYS A 2 -18.23 -14.42 5.30
CA LYS A 2 -18.87 -13.73 4.14
C LYS A 2 -17.89 -13.27 3.06
N LEU A 3 -16.60 -13.12 3.40
CA LEU A 3 -15.52 -12.79 2.46
C LEU A 3 -15.43 -13.79 1.29
N GLY A 4 -15.83 -15.05 1.53
CA GLY A 4 -15.80 -16.09 0.52
C GLY A 4 -16.68 -15.87 -0.70
N PHE A 5 -17.67 -14.98 -0.60
CA PHE A 5 -18.53 -14.57 -1.74
C PHE A 5 -17.85 -13.54 -2.65
N ILE A 6 -16.80 -12.88 -2.17
CA ILE A 6 -16.03 -11.86 -2.91
C ILE A 6 -14.81 -12.51 -3.56
N ASP A 7 -14.01 -13.27 -2.81
CA ASP A 7 -12.83 -13.99 -3.34
C ASP A 7 -13.22 -15.23 -4.17
N GLY A 8 -14.44 -15.76 -3.97
CA GLY A 8 -14.98 -16.93 -4.66
C GLY A 8 -14.61 -18.27 -4.05
N THR A 9 -14.09 -18.30 -2.83
CA THR A 9 -13.93 -19.54 -2.04
C THR A 9 -15.28 -20.18 -1.70
N ASN A 10 -16.36 -19.39 -1.57
CA ASN A 10 -17.74 -19.89 -1.48
C ASN A 10 -18.34 -20.02 -2.88
N VAL A 11 -18.11 -21.16 -3.54
CA VAL A 11 -18.60 -21.43 -4.89
C VAL A 11 -20.13 -21.54 -4.90
N LYS A 12 -20.75 -21.01 -5.94
CA LYS A 12 -22.20 -21.13 -6.17
C LYS A 12 -22.58 -22.62 -6.32
N PRO A 13 -23.46 -23.16 -5.46
CA PRO A 13 -23.90 -24.55 -5.54
C PRO A 13 -24.84 -24.78 -6.75
N ALA A 14 -25.09 -26.04 -7.07
CA ALA A 14 -26.04 -26.41 -8.13
C ALA A 14 -27.47 -25.99 -7.74
N ALA A 15 -28.32 -25.70 -8.72
CA ALA A 15 -29.71 -25.29 -8.47
C ALA A 15 -30.55 -26.37 -7.76
N THR A 16 -30.12 -27.63 -7.81
CA THR A 16 -30.75 -28.76 -7.13
C THR A 16 -30.31 -28.92 -5.68
N ASP A 17 -29.31 -28.16 -5.23
CA ASP A 17 -28.76 -28.25 -3.88
C ASP A 17 -29.67 -27.50 -2.88
N PRO A 18 -30.02 -28.11 -1.74
CA PRO A 18 -30.81 -27.45 -0.70
C PRO A 18 -30.21 -26.13 -0.19
N SER A 19 -28.90 -25.94 -0.31
CA SER A 19 -28.19 -24.73 0.10
C SER A 19 -28.23 -23.59 -0.93
N PHE A 20 -28.75 -23.84 -2.14
CA PHE A 20 -28.77 -22.86 -3.24
C PHE A 20 -29.49 -21.56 -2.86
N GLU A 21 -30.70 -21.66 -2.33
CA GLU A 21 -31.50 -20.50 -1.92
C GLU A 21 -30.81 -19.72 -0.79
N HIS A 22 -30.16 -20.42 0.14
CA HIS A 22 -29.39 -19.79 1.20
C HIS A 22 -28.19 -19.02 0.64
N TRP A 23 -27.47 -19.63 -0.30
CA TRP A 23 -26.33 -19.01 -0.98
C TRP A 23 -26.75 -17.72 -1.70
N ILE A 24 -27.86 -17.76 -2.46
CA ILE A 24 -28.38 -16.59 -3.19
C ILE A 24 -28.74 -15.43 -2.25
N ARG A 25 -29.36 -15.73 -1.10
CA ARG A 25 -29.69 -14.70 -0.10
C ARG A 25 -28.43 -14.05 0.46
N VAL A 26 -27.40 -14.84 0.77
CA VAL A 26 -26.16 -14.30 1.32
C VAL A 26 -25.39 -13.49 0.27
N ASP A 27 -25.31 -13.96 -0.96
CA ASP A 27 -24.69 -13.23 -2.08
C ASP A 27 -25.41 -11.90 -2.36
N SER A 28 -26.74 -11.89 -2.33
CA SER A 28 -27.56 -10.68 -2.51
C SER A 28 -27.32 -9.67 -1.38
N MET A 29 -27.25 -10.12 -0.13
CA MET A 29 -26.95 -9.26 1.02
C MET A 29 -25.54 -8.64 0.90
N VAL A 30 -24.53 -9.43 0.53
CA VAL A 30 -23.17 -8.89 0.32
C VAL A 30 -23.15 -7.89 -0.84
N THR A 31 -23.89 -8.15 -1.92
CA THR A 31 -24.06 -7.22 -3.04
C THR A 31 -24.65 -5.89 -2.57
N THR A 32 -25.74 -5.92 -1.80
CA THR A 32 -26.35 -4.71 -1.23
C THR A 32 -25.40 -3.95 -0.32
N TRP A 33 -24.61 -4.64 0.50
CA TRP A 33 -23.61 -4.00 1.34
C TRP A 33 -22.53 -3.28 0.53
N ILE A 34 -22.04 -3.89 -0.55
CA ILE A 34 -21.07 -3.25 -1.45
C ILE A 34 -21.69 -2.03 -2.11
N LEU A 35 -22.90 -2.15 -2.69
CA LEU A 35 -23.59 -1.03 -3.35
C LEU A 35 -23.88 0.14 -2.40
N ASN A 36 -24.17 -0.14 -1.12
CA ASN A 36 -24.37 0.90 -0.10
C ASN A 36 -23.05 1.51 0.40
N SER A 37 -21.90 0.92 0.07
CA SER A 37 -20.58 1.36 0.54
C SER A 37 -19.78 2.12 -0.53
N ILE A 38 -20.32 2.27 -1.75
CA ILE A 38 -19.70 3.04 -2.83
C ILE A 38 -20.40 4.40 -3.02
N PHE A 39 -19.73 5.32 -3.73
CA PHE A 39 -20.28 6.64 -4.06
C PHE A 39 -21.56 6.54 -4.87
N LYS A 40 -22.60 7.30 -4.50
CA LYS A 40 -23.94 7.22 -5.13
C LYS A 40 -23.89 7.50 -6.63
N GLU A 41 -22.95 8.33 -7.05
CA GLU A 41 -22.68 8.76 -8.41
C GLU A 41 -22.27 7.60 -9.34
N ILE A 42 -21.73 6.50 -8.78
CA ILE A 42 -21.27 5.35 -9.56
C ILE A 42 -22.15 4.11 -9.41
N VAL A 43 -23.09 4.08 -8.44
CA VAL A 43 -23.92 2.90 -8.14
C VAL A 43 -24.74 2.44 -9.35
N GLU A 44 -25.30 3.36 -10.13
CA GLU A 44 -26.13 3.04 -11.29
C GLU A 44 -25.40 2.15 -12.31
N GLY A 45 -24.08 2.31 -12.44
CA GLY A 45 -23.23 1.50 -13.31
C GLY A 45 -23.08 0.03 -12.90
N PHE A 46 -23.62 -0.35 -11.73
CA PHE A 46 -23.48 -1.66 -11.09
C PHE A 46 -24.81 -2.30 -10.67
N MET A 47 -25.96 -1.65 -10.90
CA MET A 47 -27.27 -2.16 -10.44
C MET A 47 -27.63 -3.54 -11.02
N TYR A 48 -27.09 -3.89 -12.18
CA TYR A 48 -27.40 -5.14 -12.89
C TYR A 48 -26.36 -6.26 -12.67
N THR A 49 -25.47 -6.10 -11.71
CA THR A 49 -24.42 -7.10 -11.47
C THR A 49 -24.99 -8.34 -10.81
N LYS A 50 -24.62 -9.53 -11.34
CA LYS A 50 -25.29 -10.79 -11.03
C LYS A 50 -24.82 -11.52 -9.76
N SER A 51 -23.75 -11.02 -9.13
CA SER A 51 -23.21 -11.59 -7.88
C SER A 51 -22.28 -10.59 -7.20
N ALA A 52 -22.03 -10.79 -5.90
CA ALA A 52 -21.10 -9.98 -5.14
C ALA A 52 -19.67 -10.07 -5.72
N LYS A 53 -19.24 -11.27 -6.12
CA LYS A 53 -17.95 -11.49 -6.78
C LYS A 53 -17.81 -10.67 -8.06
N LYS A 54 -18.80 -10.72 -8.95
CA LYS A 54 -18.74 -9.98 -10.22
C LYS A 54 -18.77 -8.47 -9.99
N LEU A 55 -19.58 -8.00 -9.03
CA LEU A 55 -19.61 -6.60 -8.60
C LEU A 55 -18.23 -6.13 -8.14
N TRP A 56 -17.59 -6.90 -7.26
CA TRP A 56 -16.25 -6.60 -6.78
C TRP A 56 -15.22 -6.55 -7.91
N MET A 57 -15.21 -7.54 -8.81
CA MET A 57 -14.29 -7.56 -9.96
C MET A 57 -14.51 -6.37 -10.90
N ASP A 58 -15.76 -5.98 -11.16
CA ASP A 58 -16.06 -4.85 -12.04
C ASP A 58 -15.66 -3.52 -11.38
N LEU A 59 -15.81 -3.38 -10.06
CA LEU A 59 -15.29 -2.25 -9.29
C LEU A 59 -13.76 -2.19 -9.35
N GLU A 60 -13.08 -3.32 -9.12
CA GLU A 60 -11.63 -3.42 -9.21
C GLU A 60 -11.12 -3.12 -10.62
N GLN A 61 -11.78 -3.60 -11.66
CA GLN A 61 -11.39 -3.34 -13.04
C GLN A 61 -11.56 -1.87 -13.44
N ARG A 62 -12.66 -1.23 -13.03
CA ARG A 62 -12.98 0.16 -13.41
C ARG A 62 -12.30 1.21 -12.55
N PHE A 63 -12.14 0.92 -11.26
CA PHE A 63 -11.66 1.88 -10.24
C PHE A 63 -10.46 1.38 -9.44
N GLY A 64 -10.14 0.08 -9.49
CA GLY A 64 -8.89 -0.46 -8.96
C GLY A 64 -7.72 -0.31 -9.94
N GLY A 65 -7.97 0.22 -11.15
CA GLY A 65 -6.98 0.48 -12.18
C GLY A 65 -6.36 1.88 -12.07
N CYS A 66 -5.04 1.90 -11.90
CA CYS A 66 -4.15 3.06 -11.96
C CYS A 66 -4.18 3.96 -10.72
N ASN A 67 -3.42 3.54 -9.70
CA ASN A 67 -2.85 4.45 -8.71
C ASN A 67 -1.90 5.48 -9.35
N GLY A 68 -1.71 5.53 -10.68
CA GLY A 68 -0.73 6.40 -11.34
C GLY A 68 -0.75 7.86 -10.85
N PRO A 69 -1.90 8.55 -10.86
CA PRO A 69 -2.01 9.89 -10.30
C PRO A 69 -1.74 9.94 -8.79
N GLN A 70 -2.21 8.96 -8.01
CA GLN A 70 -2.00 8.90 -6.56
C GLN A 70 -0.52 8.62 -6.21
N LEU A 71 0.10 7.62 -6.84
CA LEU A 71 1.53 7.32 -6.80
C LEU A 71 2.36 8.52 -7.22
N TYR A 72 1.95 9.24 -8.27
CA TYR A 72 2.62 10.49 -8.65
C TYR A 72 2.55 11.53 -7.53
N GLN A 73 1.37 11.74 -6.91
CA GLN A 73 1.24 12.68 -5.80
C GLN A 73 2.01 12.23 -4.55
N LEU A 74 2.03 10.93 -4.25
CA LEU A 74 2.82 10.36 -3.15
C LEU A 74 4.31 10.52 -3.39
N GLN A 75 4.79 10.16 -4.58
CA GLN A 75 6.20 10.31 -4.95
C GLN A 75 6.62 11.79 -4.91
N LYS A 76 5.76 12.69 -5.40
CA LYS A 76 5.98 14.14 -5.30
C LYS A 76 6.04 14.58 -3.84
N SER A 77 5.11 14.13 -3.01
CA SER A 77 5.07 14.44 -1.57
C SER A 77 6.35 13.97 -0.88
N ILE A 78 6.75 12.70 -1.07
CA ILE A 78 7.98 12.12 -0.51
C ILE A 78 9.21 12.94 -0.91
N THR A 79 9.32 13.31 -2.20
CA THR A 79 10.49 14.03 -2.72
C THR A 79 10.53 15.49 -2.25
N SER A 80 9.37 16.11 -2.03
CA SER A 80 9.26 17.52 -1.60
C SER A 80 9.26 17.71 -0.08
N LEU A 81 9.03 16.63 0.68
CA LEU A 81 8.97 16.68 2.14
C LEU A 81 10.36 17.00 2.69
N ASN A 82 10.41 18.02 3.55
CA ASN A 82 11.60 18.43 4.26
C ASN A 82 11.27 18.67 5.73
N GLN A 83 12.27 18.60 6.58
CA GLN A 83 12.14 18.82 8.02
C GLN A 83 11.65 20.23 8.33
N GLY A 84 12.15 21.24 7.60
CA GLY A 84 11.87 22.64 7.87
C GLY A 84 12.14 22.99 9.34
N ASN A 85 11.17 23.62 9.99
CA ASN A 85 11.23 23.98 11.41
C ASN A 85 10.63 22.91 12.35
N SER A 86 10.31 21.71 11.83
CA SER A 86 9.76 20.62 12.64
C SER A 86 10.86 19.77 13.28
N SER A 87 10.53 19.06 14.35
CA SER A 87 11.47 18.11 14.95
C SER A 87 11.77 16.95 14.00
N VAL A 88 12.93 16.32 14.16
CA VAL A 88 13.33 15.14 13.37
C VAL A 88 12.29 14.03 13.55
N GLY A 89 11.74 13.86 14.76
CA GLY A 89 10.68 12.88 15.03
C GLY A 89 9.39 13.12 14.25
N HIS A 90 8.94 14.37 14.14
CA HIS A 90 7.73 14.70 13.36
C HIS A 90 7.96 14.50 11.86
N TYR A 91 9.11 14.94 11.35
CA TYR A 91 9.52 14.73 9.97
C TYR A 91 9.61 13.24 9.62
N PHE A 92 10.29 12.44 10.45
CA PHE A 92 10.43 11.00 10.24
C PHE A 92 9.08 10.28 10.24
N THR A 93 8.20 10.60 11.19
CA THR A 93 6.85 10.02 11.25
C THR A 93 6.04 10.34 9.98
N SER A 94 6.17 11.56 9.46
CA SER A 94 5.50 11.99 8.22
C SER A 94 6.02 11.21 7.00
N LEU A 95 7.32 10.96 6.92
CA LEU A 95 7.92 10.12 5.88
C LEU A 95 7.45 8.67 5.96
N VAL A 96 7.47 8.07 7.16
CA VAL A 96 7.02 6.68 7.37
C VAL A 96 5.58 6.50 6.89
N LYS A 97 4.69 7.44 7.23
CA LYS A 97 3.31 7.41 6.77
C LYS A 97 3.20 7.43 5.24
N LEU A 98 3.99 8.27 4.56
CA LEU A 98 3.98 8.35 3.10
C LEU A 98 4.53 7.06 2.45
N TRP A 99 5.56 6.44 3.05
CA TRP A 99 6.08 5.16 2.57
C TRP A 99 5.06 4.03 2.75
N GLU A 100 4.40 3.95 3.90
CA GLU A 100 3.35 2.95 4.14
C GLU A 100 2.20 3.09 3.13
N GLU A 101 1.78 4.32 2.84
CA GLU A 101 0.75 4.58 1.82
C GLU A 101 1.25 4.19 0.41
N PHE A 102 2.50 4.51 0.08
CA PHE A 102 3.12 4.13 -1.19
C PHE A 102 3.24 2.61 -1.35
N ASP A 103 3.64 1.90 -0.30
CA ASP A 103 3.79 0.44 -0.30
C ASP A 103 2.45 -0.26 -0.53
N VAL A 104 1.37 0.23 0.10
CA VAL A 104 0.00 -0.27 -0.14
C VAL A 104 -0.39 -0.15 -1.62
N LEU A 105 0.00 0.93 -2.29
CA LEU A 105 -0.36 1.18 -3.69
C LEU A 105 0.58 0.51 -4.70
N THR A 106 1.80 0.14 -4.30
CA THR A 106 2.82 -0.48 -5.16
C THR A 106 3.00 -1.99 -4.97
N LEU A 107 2.25 -2.59 -4.03
CA LEU A 107 2.25 -4.02 -3.68
C LEU A 107 1.84 -4.93 -4.87
N LYS A 108 2.68 -5.01 -5.91
CA LYS A 108 2.53 -5.86 -7.12
C LYS A 108 3.86 -6.37 -7.68
N THR A 109 4.91 -6.50 -6.87
CA THR A 109 6.13 -7.21 -7.28
C THR A 109 6.42 -8.39 -6.36
N GLN A 110 5.46 -9.31 -6.26
CA GLN A 110 5.79 -10.67 -5.87
C GLN A 110 6.29 -11.41 -7.12
N CYS A 111 7.49 -11.96 -7.02
CA CYS A 111 8.01 -12.95 -7.96
C CYS A 111 6.89 -13.99 -8.20
N THR A 112 6.53 -14.27 -9.45
CA THR A 112 5.60 -15.38 -9.77
C THR A 112 6.22 -16.75 -9.48
N CYS A 113 7.48 -16.75 -9.06
CA CYS A 113 8.27 -17.86 -8.61
C CYS A 113 7.82 -18.26 -7.20
N ASN A 114 6.93 -19.24 -7.11
CA ASN A 114 6.69 -19.97 -5.87
C ASN A 114 8.02 -20.61 -5.45
N SER A 115 8.68 -20.04 -4.42
CA SER A 115 10.00 -20.44 -3.90
C SER A 115 11.24 -19.98 -4.71
N CYS A 116 11.31 -18.72 -5.16
CA CYS A 116 12.54 -18.20 -5.78
C CYS A 116 13.73 -18.15 -4.81
N THR A 117 14.86 -18.73 -5.20
CA THR A 117 16.19 -18.50 -4.60
C THR A 117 17.00 -17.44 -5.37
N CYS A 118 16.40 -16.81 -6.39
CA CYS A 118 17.06 -15.87 -7.29
C CYS A 118 17.54 -14.55 -6.66
N GLY A 119 17.20 -14.29 -5.39
CA GLY A 119 17.60 -13.08 -4.68
C GLY A 119 16.89 -11.79 -5.13
N ALA A 120 16.06 -11.81 -6.19
CA ALA A 120 15.39 -10.61 -6.72
C ALA A 120 14.49 -9.92 -5.68
N SER A 121 13.72 -10.70 -4.90
CA SER A 121 12.90 -10.15 -3.81
C SER A 121 13.77 -9.51 -2.72
N LYS A 122 14.89 -10.14 -2.37
CA LYS A 122 15.83 -9.58 -1.40
C LYS A 122 16.44 -8.28 -1.92
N ALA A 123 16.92 -8.26 -3.17
CA ALA A 123 17.49 -7.08 -3.80
C ALA A 123 16.48 -5.91 -3.88
N ALA A 124 15.19 -6.20 -4.14
CA ALA A 124 14.14 -5.20 -4.14
C ALA A 124 13.92 -4.60 -2.73
N VAL A 125 13.90 -5.44 -1.69
CA VAL A 125 13.78 -4.99 -0.29
C VAL A 125 15.01 -4.17 0.13
N ASP A 126 16.21 -4.64 -0.22
CA ASP A 126 17.47 -3.94 0.09
C ASP A 126 17.52 -2.57 -0.62
N LEU A 127 17.11 -2.49 -1.89
CA LEU A 127 17.01 -1.24 -2.64
C LEU A 127 15.97 -0.28 -2.04
N ALA A 128 14.79 -0.78 -1.67
CA ALA A 128 13.75 0.03 -1.02
C ALA A 128 14.24 0.59 0.31
N SER A 129 14.92 -0.23 1.12
CA SER A 129 15.51 0.20 2.39
C SER A 129 16.57 1.29 2.18
N PHE A 130 17.42 1.13 1.18
CA PHE A 130 18.41 2.15 0.81
C PHE A 130 17.75 3.45 0.35
N MET A 131 16.70 3.37 -0.48
CA MET A 131 15.97 4.56 -0.94
C MET A 131 15.32 5.33 0.21
N GLN A 132 14.76 4.64 1.21
CA GLN A 132 14.20 5.28 2.40
C GLN A 132 15.26 6.09 3.16
N VAL A 133 16.49 5.55 3.29
CA VAL A 133 17.62 6.28 3.91
C VAL A 133 17.95 7.53 3.12
N ILE A 134 18.09 7.42 1.79
CA ILE A 134 18.39 8.56 0.93
C ILE A 134 17.30 9.64 1.02
N GLN A 135 16.03 9.25 0.97
CA GLN A 135 14.89 10.17 1.07
C GLN A 135 14.84 10.87 2.44
N PHE A 136 15.06 10.13 3.53
CA PHE A 136 15.16 10.71 4.87
C PHE A 136 16.26 11.77 4.94
N LEU A 137 17.46 11.45 4.46
CA LEU A 137 18.61 12.35 4.49
C LEU A 137 18.47 13.57 3.57
N MET A 138 17.73 13.45 2.47
CA MET A 138 17.54 14.51 1.48
C MET A 138 16.73 15.69 2.03
N GLY A 139 15.67 15.41 2.78
CA GLY A 139 14.81 16.44 3.37
C GLY A 139 15.27 16.92 4.76
N LEU A 140 16.35 16.36 5.31
CA LEU A 140 16.85 16.70 6.63
C LEU A 140 17.43 18.14 6.65
N GLY A 141 17.25 18.85 7.76
CA GLY A 141 17.76 20.21 7.92
C GLY A 141 19.29 20.30 7.88
N ASP A 142 19.81 21.49 7.55
CA ASP A 142 21.24 21.73 7.38
C ASP A 142 22.06 21.59 8.67
N ASP A 143 21.42 21.75 9.84
CA ASP A 143 22.04 21.53 11.14
C ASP A 143 22.57 20.10 11.33
N PHE A 144 22.04 19.15 10.54
CA PHE A 144 22.41 17.73 10.59
C PHE A 144 23.38 17.32 9.47
N ASN A 145 23.95 18.27 8.72
CA ASN A 145 24.86 18.00 7.60
C ASN A 145 26.05 17.09 7.98
N HIS A 146 26.59 17.24 9.20
CA HIS A 146 27.68 16.39 9.67
C HIS A 146 27.27 14.90 9.77
N VAL A 147 26.14 14.61 10.44
CA VAL A 147 25.62 13.24 10.59
C VAL A 147 25.16 12.68 9.24
N ARG A 148 24.58 13.52 8.38
CA ARG A 148 24.20 13.17 7.00
C ARG A 148 25.41 12.67 6.20
N ASN A 149 26.51 13.42 6.20
CA ASN A 149 27.72 13.04 5.49
C ASN A 149 28.33 11.76 6.05
N GLN A 150 28.32 11.57 7.37
CA GLN A 150 28.76 10.33 8.01
C GLN A 150 27.91 9.14 7.54
N LEU A 151 26.59 9.25 7.57
CA LEU A 151 25.66 8.20 7.16
C LEU A 151 25.84 7.80 5.68
N LEU A 152 26.12 8.77 4.80
CA LEU A 152 26.30 8.53 3.36
C LEU A 152 27.57 7.74 3.02
N VAL A 153 28.59 7.75 3.88
CA VAL A 153 29.86 7.02 3.67
C VAL A 153 29.96 5.72 4.48
N MET A 154 28.93 5.38 5.26
CA MET A 154 28.91 4.14 6.05
C MET A 154 28.78 2.90 5.17
N ASP A 155 29.63 1.91 5.42
CA ASP A 155 29.59 0.57 4.82
C ASP A 155 29.65 -0.51 5.93
N PRO A 156 28.60 -1.34 6.09
CA PRO A 156 27.36 -1.37 5.31
C PRO A 156 26.41 -0.20 5.65
N THR A 157 25.62 0.22 4.66
CA THR A 157 24.64 1.30 4.83
C THR A 157 23.62 0.93 5.90
N PRO A 158 23.37 1.78 6.91
CA PRO A 158 22.37 1.50 7.93
C PRO A 158 20.96 1.53 7.35
N ASN A 159 20.02 0.82 7.98
CA ASN A 159 18.60 1.01 7.68
C ASN A 159 18.09 2.36 8.19
N VAL A 160 16.92 2.78 7.70
CA VAL A 160 16.34 4.09 8.00
C VAL A 160 16.08 4.33 9.49
N ASN A 161 15.73 3.30 10.26
CA ASN A 161 15.51 3.42 11.71
C ASN A 161 16.81 3.70 12.48
N LYS A 162 17.91 3.05 12.07
CA LYS A 162 19.24 3.31 12.63
C LYS A 162 19.74 4.70 12.23
N ALA A 163 19.54 5.11 10.97
CA ALA A 163 19.85 6.46 10.52
C ALA A 163 19.08 7.51 11.33
N TYR A 164 17.77 7.31 11.53
CA TYR A 164 16.93 8.16 12.38
C TYR A 164 17.46 8.25 13.81
N SER A 165 17.80 7.13 14.44
CA SER A 165 18.34 7.11 15.81
C SER A 165 19.65 7.88 15.94
N MET A 166 20.53 7.80 14.92
CA MET A 166 21.79 8.56 14.90
C MET A 166 21.54 10.07 14.78
N VAL A 167 20.60 10.49 13.94
CA VAL A 167 20.22 11.91 13.82
C VAL A 167 19.53 12.41 15.09
N LEU A 168 18.62 11.63 15.68
CA LEU A 168 17.93 12.00 16.91
C LEU A 168 18.91 12.20 18.08
N SER A 169 20.01 11.45 18.12
CA SER A 169 21.03 11.58 19.19
C SER A 169 21.76 12.92 19.20
N VAL A 170 21.71 13.68 18.10
CA VAL A 170 22.35 15.00 17.97
C VAL A 170 21.34 16.16 17.95
N GLU A 171 20.03 15.87 17.93
CA GLU A 171 18.96 16.87 18.05
C GLU A 171 18.97 17.46 19.46
N LYS A 172 18.92 18.80 19.55
CA LYS A 172 19.00 19.55 20.83
C LYS A 172 17.63 20.02 21.30
#